data_AF-A0A2D0HEA0-F1
#
_entry.id   AF-A0A2D0HEA0-F1
#
_cell.length_a   1.000
_cell.length_b   1.000
_cell.length_c   1.000
_cell.angle_alpha   90.00
_cell.angle_beta   90.00
_cell.angle_gamma   90.00
#
_symmetry.space_group_name_H-M   'P 1'
#
loop_
_entity.id
_entity.type
_entity.pdbx_description
1 polymer ?
#
loop_
_entity_poly.entity_id
_entity_poly.type
_entity_poly.pdbx_seq_one_letter_code
_entity_poly.pdbx_strand_id
1 'polypeptide(L)'
;METKDYTFIKFVLASTFISYLTIFPCKAQIIKDGTLPNTSIIKTQGNTITIEGGTQAENNLFHSFQNFSVSNGGIVLFNNSTNIQNIISRVTGTSVSNIDGLIRANGIANLFLINPNGIVFGQNARLDIGGSFLASTANSIKFADGSQFSAVNTPNQPILTISVPSGLQFGSNLGVIQVQGTGRIIQDSDFRVPLDANKFSNSLQVKPDKTLALIGGDILLEGGILSTKNGRIELGSIAKGDTNIKQENNGWSFSYDKTSIFGDIKLSENALVYVNSLKGEGNTINIQGRNIRILNGSLIFSQNQEYKQNGEITVNASELLELKDSTQFSLSAIFTSNFGKTAGENIQINANKINMEGSQIATTTFSDASGGNIVVNNNVDNLKIIGSDPSTVNPFGYGGINTFSYINHGVGGNIVGKIKTLILENRANITTNSSSYGSAGDVKLSTENITLKNGGGLGSTTFNMGKGGNVFVNASNQIEIIGVSPSVGASTIKAGTFGSGDAGILEINTPRLSIREGAGVSTSTVSAFWVN
;
A
#
# COMPACT_ATOMS: atom_id res chain seq x y z
N MET A 1 56.85 -23.02 62.80
CA MET A 1 55.48 -22.53 63.06
C MET A 1 54.89 -22.25 61.71
N GLU A 2 54.03 -23.12 61.19
CA GLU A 2 52.96 -22.77 60.24
C GLU A 2 52.19 -24.04 59.89
N THR A 3 50.89 -23.85 59.77
CA THR A 3 49.82 -24.78 60.10
C THR A 3 49.42 -25.66 58.92
N LYS A 4 49.24 -26.95 59.19
CA LYS A 4 48.58 -27.91 58.30
C LYS A 4 47.08 -27.64 58.29
N ASP A 5 46.44 -27.74 57.14
CA ASP A 5 45.02 -28.09 57.07
C ASP A 5 44.73 -29.04 55.90
N TYR A 6 44.02 -30.11 56.25
CA TYR A 6 43.68 -31.25 55.40
C TYR A 6 42.31 -31.07 54.75
N THR A 7 42.25 -31.45 53.48
CA THR A 7 41.08 -31.52 52.61
C THR A 7 40.03 -32.50 53.15
N PHE A 8 38.76 -32.06 53.25
CA PHE A 8 37.60 -32.94 53.44
C PHE A 8 36.53 -32.65 52.38
N ILE A 9 36.29 -33.65 51.53
CA ILE A 9 35.19 -33.70 50.56
C ILE A 9 33.90 -34.06 51.30
N LYS A 10 32.84 -33.28 51.12
CA LYS A 10 31.46 -33.67 51.46
C LYS A 10 30.53 -33.44 50.27
N PHE A 11 30.01 -34.54 49.75
CA PHE A 11 28.84 -34.59 48.86
C PHE A 11 27.60 -34.13 49.64
N VAL A 12 26.82 -33.21 49.06
CA VAL A 12 25.46 -32.91 49.51
C VAL A 12 24.51 -33.15 48.35
N LEU A 13 23.66 -34.16 48.51
CA LEU A 13 22.46 -34.41 47.71
C LEU A 13 21.44 -33.30 48.00
N ALA A 14 21.08 -32.52 46.98
CA ALA A 14 19.93 -31.63 47.04
C ALA A 14 18.79 -32.21 46.20
N SER A 15 17.67 -32.44 46.87
CA SER A 15 16.44 -33.06 46.41
C SER A 15 15.76 -32.32 45.26
N THR A 16 15.34 -33.07 44.24
CA THR A 16 14.45 -32.67 43.17
C THR A 16 13.03 -32.39 43.69
N PHE A 17 12.59 -31.13 43.57
CA PHE A 17 11.17 -30.76 43.71
C PHE A 17 10.64 -30.47 42.30
N ILE A 18 10.07 -31.48 41.64
CA ILE A 18 9.35 -31.30 40.37
C ILE A 18 7.97 -30.73 40.74
N SER A 19 7.84 -29.40 40.70
CA SER A 19 6.53 -28.77 40.66
C SER A 19 5.93 -29.02 39.28
N TYR A 20 4.90 -29.87 39.20
CA TYR A 20 3.98 -29.87 38.07
C TYR A 20 3.32 -28.49 38.01
N LEU A 21 3.87 -27.59 37.21
CA LEU A 21 3.17 -26.38 36.83
C LEU A 21 2.08 -26.84 35.87
N THR A 22 0.88 -27.10 36.40
CA THR A 22 -0.31 -27.20 35.59
C THR A 22 -0.48 -25.85 34.89
N ILE A 23 -0.13 -25.79 33.61
CA ILE A 23 -0.46 -24.66 32.75
C ILE A 23 -1.99 -24.64 32.70
N PHE A 24 -2.60 -23.75 33.49
CA PHE A 24 -4.02 -23.45 33.36
C PHE A 24 -4.28 -23.01 31.91
N PRO A 25 -5.37 -23.47 31.29
CA PRO A 25 -5.66 -23.09 29.92
C PRO A 25 -5.74 -21.58 29.80
N CYS A 26 -5.13 -21.08 28.73
CA CYS A 26 -5.21 -19.73 28.19
C CYS A 26 -6.58 -19.09 28.50
N LYS A 27 -6.60 -17.87 29.07
CA LYS A 27 -7.82 -17.07 29.18
C LYS A 27 -8.54 -17.10 27.82
N ALA A 28 -9.84 -17.38 27.83
CA ALA A 28 -10.64 -17.46 26.60
C ALA A 28 -10.38 -16.23 25.71
N GLN A 29 -9.92 -16.45 24.48
CA GLN A 29 -9.48 -15.39 23.56
C GLN A 29 -10.67 -14.60 23.00
N ILE A 30 -11.87 -15.19 23.02
CA ILE A 30 -13.11 -14.56 22.58
C ILE A 30 -14.13 -14.66 23.71
N ILE A 31 -14.59 -13.51 24.16
CA ILE A 31 -15.55 -13.37 25.26
C ILE A 31 -16.69 -12.49 24.76
N LYS A 32 -17.94 -12.96 24.84
CA LYS A 32 -19.13 -12.14 24.52
C LYS A 32 -19.32 -11.06 25.58
N ASP A 33 -19.86 -9.90 25.22
CA ASP A 33 -20.17 -8.85 26.21
C ASP A 33 -21.61 -8.90 26.76
N GLY A 34 -22.50 -9.64 26.11
CA GLY A 34 -23.90 -9.79 26.54
C GLY A 34 -24.81 -8.60 26.26
N THR A 35 -24.36 -7.59 25.51
CA THR A 35 -25.11 -6.33 25.27
C THR A 35 -26.16 -6.42 24.14
N LEU A 36 -26.18 -7.52 23.39
CA LEU A 36 -27.12 -7.74 22.29
C LEU A 36 -28.41 -8.44 22.76
N PRO A 37 -29.58 -8.13 22.18
CA PRO A 37 -30.84 -8.82 22.49
C PRO A 37 -30.74 -10.35 22.35
N ASN A 38 -30.20 -10.81 21.22
CA ASN A 38 -29.76 -12.18 21.03
C ASN A 38 -28.23 -12.20 21.10
N THR A 39 -27.70 -12.70 22.21
CA THR A 39 -26.25 -12.69 22.45
C THR A 39 -25.51 -13.67 21.54
N SER A 40 -24.25 -13.37 21.25
CA SER A 40 -23.36 -14.33 20.58
C SER A 40 -23.11 -15.56 21.45
N ILE A 41 -23.02 -16.72 20.83
CA ILE A 41 -22.75 -18.00 21.48
C ILE A 41 -21.36 -18.45 21.05
N ILE A 42 -20.47 -18.69 22.01
CA ILE A 42 -19.08 -19.07 21.76
C ILE A 42 -18.93 -20.55 22.11
N LYS A 43 -18.66 -21.39 21.10
CA LYS A 43 -18.37 -22.82 21.28
C LYS A 43 -16.90 -23.07 20.94
N THR A 44 -16.15 -23.63 21.89
CA THR A 44 -14.73 -23.95 21.68
C THR A 44 -14.58 -25.46 21.56
N GLN A 45 -13.99 -25.93 20.46
CA GLN A 45 -13.67 -27.33 20.22
C GLN A 45 -12.24 -27.44 19.68
N GLY A 46 -11.30 -27.89 20.51
CA GLY A 46 -9.88 -27.86 20.18
C GLY A 46 -9.43 -26.42 19.90
N ASN A 47 -8.77 -26.21 18.74
CA ASN A 47 -8.31 -24.89 18.30
C ASN A 47 -9.38 -24.08 17.54
N THR A 48 -10.59 -24.62 17.38
CA THR A 48 -11.67 -23.95 16.66
C THR A 48 -12.65 -23.32 17.64
N ILE A 49 -12.89 -22.02 17.48
CA ILE A 49 -13.96 -21.26 18.13
C ILE A 49 -15.05 -21.02 17.09
N THR A 50 -16.21 -21.65 17.30
CA THR A 50 -17.41 -21.40 16.50
C THR A 50 -18.26 -20.35 17.18
N ILE A 51 -18.55 -19.27 16.44
CA ILE A 51 -19.43 -18.18 16.85
C ILE A 51 -20.79 -18.41 16.20
N GLU A 52 -21.80 -18.62 17.04
CA GLU A 52 -23.22 -18.79 16.66
C GLU A 52 -24.08 -17.70 17.31
N GLY A 53 -25.38 -17.73 17.03
CA GLY A 53 -26.33 -16.75 17.57
C GLY A 53 -26.01 -15.34 17.08
N GLY A 54 -26.02 -14.37 17.98
CA GLY A 54 -25.98 -12.96 17.60
C GLY A 54 -27.38 -12.44 17.24
N THR A 55 -27.49 -11.13 17.02
CA THR A 55 -28.78 -10.52 16.69
C THR A 55 -28.83 -10.24 15.21
N GLN A 56 -29.77 -10.89 14.53
CA GLN A 56 -30.00 -10.71 13.10
C GLN A 56 -31.06 -9.63 12.86
N ALA A 57 -30.77 -8.71 11.95
CA ALA A 57 -31.72 -7.78 11.36
C ALA A 57 -31.67 -7.97 9.85
N GLU A 58 -32.60 -8.77 9.31
CA GLU A 58 -32.58 -9.22 7.91
C GLU A 58 -31.23 -9.84 7.52
N ASN A 59 -30.49 -9.22 6.60
CA ASN A 59 -29.22 -9.72 6.10
C ASN A 59 -28.00 -9.18 6.88
N ASN A 60 -28.23 -8.38 7.93
CA ASN A 60 -27.19 -7.95 8.88
C ASN A 60 -27.20 -8.86 10.11
N LEU A 61 -26.04 -9.39 10.48
CA LEU A 61 -25.84 -10.20 11.69
C LEU A 61 -24.88 -9.49 12.63
N PHE A 62 -25.38 -9.07 13.79
CA PHE A 62 -24.61 -8.32 14.78
C PHE A 62 -24.00 -9.25 15.83
N HIS A 63 -22.70 -9.06 16.09
CA HIS A 63 -21.96 -9.70 17.17
C HIS A 63 -21.26 -8.66 18.06
N SER A 64 -21.14 -8.98 19.34
CA SER A 64 -20.57 -8.07 20.33
C SER A 64 -19.73 -8.84 21.33
N PHE A 65 -18.48 -8.43 21.46
CA PHE A 65 -17.46 -9.13 22.23
C PHE A 65 -16.82 -8.20 23.24
N GLN A 66 -16.57 -8.68 24.46
CA GLN A 66 -15.69 -8.01 25.41
C GLN A 66 -14.23 -8.16 24.95
N ASN A 67 -13.87 -9.34 24.47
CA ASN A 67 -12.54 -9.65 23.95
C ASN A 67 -12.69 -10.42 22.64
N PHE A 68 -11.85 -10.09 21.65
CA PHE A 68 -11.77 -10.84 20.40
C PHE A 68 -10.31 -10.96 19.98
N SER A 69 -9.74 -12.14 20.08
CA SER A 69 -8.39 -12.49 19.63
C SER A 69 -8.39 -13.91 19.07
N VAL A 70 -7.42 -14.20 18.22
CA VAL A 70 -7.23 -15.50 17.57
C VAL A 70 -5.76 -15.87 17.70
N SER A 71 -5.43 -16.94 18.40
CA SER A 71 -4.04 -17.40 18.49
C SER A 71 -3.55 -18.06 17.21
N ASN A 72 -2.23 -18.22 17.13
CA ASN A 72 -1.56 -19.11 16.20
C ASN A 72 -2.23 -20.49 16.13
N GLY A 73 -2.50 -20.95 14.91
CA GLY A 73 -3.19 -22.21 14.62
C GLY A 73 -4.66 -22.26 15.05
N GLY A 74 -5.18 -21.16 15.62
CA GLY A 74 -6.58 -21.00 15.99
C GLY A 74 -7.45 -20.69 14.79
N ILE A 75 -8.69 -21.17 14.82
CA ILE A 75 -9.71 -20.90 13.80
C ILE A 75 -10.91 -20.26 14.49
N VAL A 76 -11.34 -19.10 14.02
CA VAL A 76 -12.64 -18.52 14.37
C VAL A 76 -13.57 -18.71 13.20
N LEU A 77 -14.66 -19.43 13.42
CA LEU A 77 -15.72 -19.63 12.43
C LEU A 77 -16.96 -18.84 12.84
N PHE A 78 -17.31 -17.80 12.10
CA PHE A 78 -18.67 -17.26 12.11
C PHE A 78 -19.60 -18.24 11.42
N ASN A 79 -20.41 -18.96 12.20
CA ASN A 79 -21.36 -19.94 11.70
C ASN A 79 -22.69 -19.27 11.34
N ASN A 80 -22.64 -18.32 10.40
CA ASN A 80 -23.79 -17.60 9.90
C ASN A 80 -24.57 -18.42 8.86
N SER A 81 -25.84 -18.09 8.67
CA SER A 81 -26.64 -18.60 7.55
C SER A 81 -26.22 -17.93 6.23
N THR A 82 -26.50 -18.59 5.10
CA THR A 82 -26.06 -18.16 3.76
C THR A 82 -26.77 -16.91 3.23
N ASN A 83 -27.91 -16.53 3.83
CA ASN A 83 -28.62 -15.28 3.50
C ASN A 83 -27.98 -14.04 4.15
N ILE A 84 -27.04 -14.20 5.10
CA ILE A 84 -26.36 -13.07 5.73
C ILE A 84 -25.43 -12.40 4.72
N GLN A 85 -25.62 -11.10 4.54
CA GLN A 85 -24.80 -10.25 3.69
C GLN A 85 -23.69 -9.57 4.49
N ASN A 86 -23.96 -9.13 5.72
CA ASN A 86 -22.98 -8.43 6.56
C ASN A 86 -22.95 -9.01 7.96
N ILE A 87 -21.78 -9.47 8.40
CA ILE A 87 -21.47 -9.74 9.79
C ILE A 87 -20.84 -8.48 10.38
N ILE A 88 -21.47 -7.90 11.40
CA ILE A 88 -21.08 -6.63 11.99
C ILE A 88 -20.66 -6.88 13.44
N SER A 89 -19.37 -6.82 13.69
CA SER A 89 -18.74 -7.21 14.95
C SER A 89 -18.07 -6.02 15.63
N ARG A 90 -18.27 -5.89 16.95
CA ARG A 90 -17.59 -4.89 17.78
C ARG A 90 -16.89 -5.53 18.99
N VAL A 91 -15.80 -4.91 19.43
CA VAL A 91 -15.10 -5.22 20.68
C VAL A 91 -15.30 -4.07 21.67
N THR A 92 -15.93 -4.34 22.81
CA THR A 92 -16.35 -3.35 23.82
C THR A 92 -15.46 -3.31 25.05
N GLY A 93 -14.63 -4.34 25.26
CA GLY A 93 -13.61 -4.32 26.30
C GLY A 93 -12.42 -3.42 25.93
N THR A 94 -11.40 -3.44 26.79
CA THR A 94 -10.22 -2.55 26.67
C THR A 94 -9.01 -3.22 26.01
N SER A 95 -9.16 -4.46 25.54
CA SER A 95 -8.06 -5.26 25.01
C SER A 95 -7.89 -5.07 23.51
N VAL A 96 -6.63 -4.99 23.06
CA VAL A 96 -6.25 -5.09 21.65
C VAL A 96 -6.67 -6.45 21.08
N SER A 97 -7.15 -6.46 19.83
CA SER A 97 -7.43 -7.71 19.11
C SER A 97 -6.15 -8.26 18.48
N ASN A 98 -5.58 -9.32 19.06
CA ASN A 98 -4.44 -10.04 18.51
C ASN A 98 -4.97 -11.18 17.64
N ILE A 99 -4.82 -11.06 16.31
CA ILE A 99 -5.29 -12.02 15.31
C ILE A 99 -4.06 -12.65 14.67
N ASP A 100 -3.66 -13.83 15.12
CA ASP A 100 -2.56 -14.62 14.56
C ASP A 100 -3.07 -15.98 14.06
N GLY A 101 -4.33 -16.08 13.62
CA GLY A 101 -4.91 -17.31 13.10
C GLY A 101 -5.92 -17.07 12.00
N LEU A 102 -6.78 -18.05 11.73
CA LEU A 102 -7.76 -17.98 10.65
C LEU A 102 -9.09 -17.39 11.13
N ILE A 103 -9.60 -16.38 10.44
CA ILE A 103 -11.00 -15.94 10.56
C ILE A 103 -11.77 -16.45 9.33
N ARG A 104 -12.84 -17.19 9.57
CA ARG A 104 -13.71 -17.78 8.55
C ARG A 104 -15.16 -17.34 8.76
N ALA A 105 -15.88 -17.14 7.65
CA ALA A 105 -17.33 -16.94 7.64
C ALA A 105 -18.00 -17.78 6.55
N ASN A 106 -19.25 -18.18 6.76
CA ASN A 106 -20.00 -18.96 5.79
C ASN A 106 -20.56 -18.08 4.66
N GLY A 107 -20.70 -18.68 3.47
CA GLY A 107 -21.40 -18.06 2.34
C GLY A 107 -20.64 -16.90 1.70
N ILE A 108 -21.35 -15.78 1.46
CA ILE A 108 -20.84 -14.58 0.77
C ILE A 108 -20.73 -13.36 1.69
N ALA A 109 -20.90 -13.54 3.00
CA ALA A 109 -20.99 -12.44 3.95
C ALA A 109 -19.71 -11.58 3.96
N ASN A 110 -19.89 -10.26 4.01
CA ASN A 110 -18.87 -9.31 4.41
C ASN A 110 -18.65 -9.42 5.93
N LEU A 111 -17.45 -9.10 6.41
CA LEU A 111 -17.16 -9.00 7.83
C LEU A 111 -16.61 -7.62 8.19
N PHE A 112 -17.30 -6.94 9.09
CA PHE A 112 -16.90 -5.69 9.71
C PHE A 112 -16.47 -5.98 11.14
N LEU A 113 -15.23 -5.63 11.49
CA LEU A 113 -14.69 -5.77 12.84
C LEU A 113 -14.17 -4.42 13.33
N ILE A 114 -14.81 -3.87 14.38
CA ILE A 114 -14.34 -2.66 15.06
C ILE A 114 -13.76 -2.97 16.44
N ASN A 115 -12.58 -2.44 16.73
CA ASN A 115 -11.97 -2.42 18.05
C ASN A 115 -11.19 -1.11 18.27
N PRO A 116 -11.74 -0.14 19.04
CA PRO A 116 -11.08 1.13 19.31
C PRO A 116 -9.69 1.03 19.94
N ASN A 117 -9.40 -0.06 20.65
CA ASN A 117 -8.13 -0.26 21.34
C ASN A 117 -6.99 -0.68 20.39
N GLY A 118 -7.31 -1.12 19.17
CA GLY A 118 -6.32 -1.54 18.17
C GLY A 118 -6.51 -2.99 17.72
N ILE A 119 -5.91 -3.31 16.57
CA ILE A 119 -5.98 -4.62 15.92
C ILE A 119 -4.58 -4.98 15.41
N VAL A 120 -4.06 -6.12 15.84
CA VAL A 120 -2.76 -6.65 15.41
C VAL A 120 -3.00 -7.94 14.65
N PHE A 121 -2.71 -7.93 13.35
CA PHE A 121 -2.64 -9.13 12.53
C PHE A 121 -1.21 -9.68 12.58
N GLY A 122 -1.03 -10.83 13.23
CA GLY A 122 0.23 -11.55 13.27
C GLY A 122 0.57 -12.24 11.94
N GLN A 123 1.78 -12.77 11.85
CA GLN A 123 2.30 -13.43 10.63
C GLN A 123 1.43 -14.62 10.13
N ASN A 124 0.65 -15.24 11.02
CA ASN A 124 -0.21 -16.38 10.70
C ASN A 124 -1.67 -15.96 10.46
N ALA A 125 -1.99 -14.66 10.52
CA ALA A 125 -3.33 -14.16 10.29
C ALA A 125 -3.82 -14.46 8.87
N ARG A 126 -4.96 -15.14 8.73
CA ARG A 126 -5.58 -15.45 7.44
C ARG A 126 -7.08 -15.16 7.48
N LEU A 127 -7.64 -14.89 6.30
CA LEU A 127 -9.08 -14.72 6.11
C LEU A 127 -9.59 -15.80 5.14
N ASP A 128 -10.72 -16.40 5.48
CA ASP A 128 -11.53 -17.22 4.59
C ASP A 128 -12.97 -16.73 4.66
N ILE A 129 -13.20 -15.57 4.07
CA ILE A 129 -14.45 -14.84 4.11
C ILE A 129 -15.03 -14.78 2.71
N GLY A 130 -16.35 -14.95 2.59
CA GLY A 130 -17.07 -14.91 1.32
C GLY A 130 -17.06 -13.55 0.63
N GLY A 131 -17.19 -12.48 1.42
CA GLY A 131 -17.27 -11.10 0.96
C GLY A 131 -16.03 -10.28 1.29
N SER A 132 -16.25 -8.96 1.42
CA SER A 132 -15.24 -7.98 1.80
C SER A 132 -14.94 -8.02 3.30
N PHE A 133 -13.76 -7.54 3.67
CA PHE A 133 -13.33 -7.44 5.06
C PHE A 133 -12.96 -6.00 5.41
N LEU A 134 -13.55 -5.47 6.48
CA LEU A 134 -13.18 -4.21 7.11
C LEU A 134 -12.69 -4.47 8.53
N ALA A 135 -11.46 -4.08 8.82
CA ALA A 135 -10.95 -3.94 10.18
C ALA A 135 -10.76 -2.47 10.51
N SER A 136 -11.28 -2.04 11.66
CA SER A 136 -11.24 -0.63 12.02
C SER A 136 -11.08 -0.39 13.52
N THR A 137 -10.48 0.74 13.88
CA THR A 137 -10.43 1.23 15.27
C THR A 137 -11.49 2.30 15.56
N ALA A 138 -12.53 2.37 14.72
CA ALA A 138 -13.67 3.23 14.94
C ALA A 138 -14.42 2.86 16.24
N ASN A 139 -14.96 3.90 16.89
CA ASN A 139 -15.86 3.77 18.04
C ASN A 139 -17.25 3.29 17.64
N SER A 140 -17.71 3.57 16.42
CA SER A 140 -19.01 3.09 15.94
C SER A 140 -19.07 2.96 14.43
N ILE A 141 -19.97 2.09 13.97
CA ILE A 141 -20.42 2.05 12.58
C ILE A 141 -21.75 2.81 12.52
N LYS A 142 -21.84 3.78 11.60
CA LYS A 142 -23.06 4.50 11.26
C LYS A 142 -23.78 3.82 10.10
N PHE A 143 -25.11 3.91 10.10
CA PHE A 143 -25.95 3.33 9.07
C PHE A 143 -26.73 4.42 8.32
N ALA A 144 -27.20 4.10 7.11
CA ALA A 144 -27.87 5.09 6.25
C ALA A 144 -29.20 5.61 6.81
N ASP A 145 -29.80 4.92 7.78
CA ASP A 145 -31.01 5.36 8.51
C ASP A 145 -30.69 6.25 9.72
N GLY A 146 -29.42 6.56 9.98
CA GLY A 146 -28.96 7.36 11.11
C GLY A 146 -28.71 6.57 12.40
N SER A 147 -29.03 5.28 12.45
CA SER A 147 -28.70 4.42 13.58
C SER A 147 -27.19 4.18 13.68
N GLN A 148 -26.72 3.72 14.85
CA GLN A 148 -25.31 3.48 15.12
C GLN A 148 -25.09 2.22 15.96
N PHE A 149 -24.05 1.47 15.62
CA PHE A 149 -23.59 0.33 16.39
C PHE A 149 -22.20 0.64 16.97
N SER A 150 -22.14 0.96 18.27
CA SER A 150 -20.94 1.51 18.92
C SER A 150 -20.21 0.51 19.81
N ALA A 151 -18.88 0.48 19.74
CA ALA A 151 -17.98 -0.24 20.64
C ALA A 151 -17.77 0.46 22.00
N VAL A 152 -18.14 1.73 22.12
CA VAL A 152 -17.99 2.52 23.36
C VAL A 152 -19.34 2.97 23.88
N ASN A 153 -19.43 3.28 25.18
CA ASN A 153 -20.67 3.77 25.82
C ASN A 153 -21.90 2.93 25.43
N THR A 154 -21.74 1.60 25.48
CA THR A 154 -22.71 0.67 24.92
C THR A 154 -24.02 0.68 25.69
N PRO A 155 -25.16 1.00 25.05
CA PRO A 155 -26.45 0.89 25.72
C PRO A 155 -26.77 -0.59 25.98
N ASN A 156 -27.55 -0.86 27.04
CA ASN A 156 -28.00 -2.21 27.39
C ASN A 156 -28.88 -2.85 26.28
N GLN A 157 -29.37 -2.06 25.32
CA GLN A 157 -30.06 -2.51 24.11
C GLN A 157 -29.71 -1.57 22.95
N PRO A 158 -28.73 -1.92 22.08
CA PRO A 158 -28.41 -1.12 20.92
C PRO A 158 -29.56 -1.11 19.91
N ILE A 159 -29.74 0.01 19.20
CA ILE A 159 -30.63 0.08 18.05
C ILE A 159 -29.96 -0.70 16.92
N LEU A 160 -30.62 -1.74 16.44
CA LEU A 160 -30.13 -2.61 15.38
C LEU A 160 -30.96 -2.34 14.12
N THR A 161 -30.29 -2.38 12.97
CA THR A 161 -30.89 -1.97 11.71
C THR A 161 -30.62 -2.93 10.57
N ILE A 162 -31.57 -2.93 9.62
CA ILE A 162 -31.44 -3.57 8.31
C ILE A 162 -30.68 -2.68 7.32
N SER A 163 -30.45 -1.41 7.66
CA SER A 163 -29.81 -0.43 6.80
C SER A 163 -28.33 -0.76 6.55
N VAL A 164 -27.78 -0.26 5.45
CA VAL A 164 -26.37 -0.52 5.07
C VAL A 164 -25.42 0.37 5.88
N PRO A 165 -24.21 -0.12 6.23
CA PRO A 165 -23.15 0.71 6.78
C PRO A 165 -22.87 1.90 5.85
N SER A 166 -22.86 3.09 6.42
CA SER A 166 -22.67 4.37 5.70
C SER A 166 -21.50 5.19 6.25
N GLY A 167 -20.93 4.82 7.40
CA GLY A 167 -19.77 5.53 7.92
C GLY A 167 -19.15 4.90 9.17
N LEU A 168 -17.99 5.45 9.54
CA LEU A 168 -17.24 5.13 10.75
C LEU A 168 -17.08 6.39 11.58
N GLN A 169 -17.35 6.28 12.89
CA GLN A 169 -17.12 7.35 13.84
C GLN A 169 -15.89 7.07 14.68
N PHE A 170 -15.01 8.06 14.82
CA PHE A 170 -13.77 7.91 15.57
C PHE A 170 -13.82 8.66 16.90
N GLY A 171 -13.21 8.05 17.92
CA GLY A 171 -12.94 8.70 19.19
C GLY A 171 -11.65 9.52 19.17
N SER A 172 -11.25 10.03 20.33
CA SER A 172 -10.01 10.80 20.49
C SER A 172 -8.75 9.94 20.68
N ASN A 173 -8.90 8.70 21.16
CA ASN A 173 -7.81 7.77 21.45
C ASN A 173 -8.01 6.51 20.61
N LEU A 174 -7.40 6.49 19.44
CA LEU A 174 -7.50 5.37 18.51
C LEU A 174 -6.30 4.47 18.66
N GLY A 175 -6.54 3.17 18.80
CA GLY A 175 -5.50 2.17 18.70
C GLY A 175 -4.91 2.09 17.29
N VAL A 176 -3.79 1.39 17.20
CA VAL A 176 -3.06 1.13 15.96
C VAL A 176 -3.66 -0.09 15.25
N ILE A 177 -3.65 -0.08 13.91
CA ILE A 177 -3.82 -1.29 13.11
C ILE A 177 -2.44 -1.73 12.63
N GLN A 178 -2.01 -2.92 13.05
CA GLN A 178 -0.70 -3.47 12.69
C GLN A 178 -0.86 -4.76 11.91
N VAL A 179 -0.06 -4.94 10.85
CA VAL A 179 0.00 -6.16 10.04
C VAL A 179 1.45 -6.61 9.99
N GLN A 180 1.74 -7.73 10.62
CA GLN A 180 3.07 -8.31 10.75
C GLN A 180 3.25 -9.45 9.77
N GLY A 181 4.46 -9.59 9.22
CA GLY A 181 4.82 -10.69 8.34
C GLY A 181 6.32 -10.77 8.11
N THR A 182 6.72 -11.74 7.30
CA THR A 182 8.14 -11.97 6.96
C THR A 182 8.60 -11.14 5.75
N GLY A 183 7.75 -10.25 5.25
CA GLY A 183 7.97 -9.52 4.00
C GLY A 183 7.73 -10.35 2.75
N ARG A 184 7.65 -9.66 1.61
CA ARG A 184 7.54 -10.29 0.28
C ARG A 184 8.89 -10.80 -0.21
N ILE A 185 8.85 -11.80 -1.07
CA ILE A 185 9.99 -12.20 -1.92
C ILE A 185 9.56 -12.02 -3.37
N ILE A 186 9.92 -10.87 -3.95
CA ILE A 186 9.74 -10.55 -5.37
C ILE A 186 11.11 -10.14 -5.91
N GLN A 187 11.60 -10.87 -6.91
CA GLN A 187 12.88 -10.63 -7.57
C GLN A 187 12.68 -9.79 -8.86
N ASP A 188 13.76 -9.31 -9.50
CA ASP A 188 13.64 -8.49 -10.73
C ASP A 188 12.84 -9.21 -11.84
N SER A 189 13.06 -10.51 -12.02
CA SER A 189 12.35 -11.32 -13.02
C SER A 189 10.83 -11.35 -12.79
N ASP A 190 10.38 -11.23 -11.55
CA ASP A 190 8.96 -11.25 -11.20
C ASP A 190 8.21 -10.00 -11.70
N PHE A 191 8.91 -8.88 -11.91
CA PHE A 191 8.29 -7.65 -12.45
C PHE A 191 8.01 -7.74 -13.95
N ARG A 192 8.56 -8.75 -14.64
CA ARG A 192 8.47 -8.92 -16.11
C ARG A 192 7.46 -9.98 -16.54
N VAL A 193 6.75 -10.57 -15.58
CA VAL A 193 5.72 -11.59 -15.82
C VAL A 193 4.47 -11.30 -14.98
N PRO A 194 3.28 -11.75 -15.40
CA PRO A 194 2.09 -11.73 -14.56
C PRO A 194 2.31 -12.52 -13.25
N LEU A 195 2.15 -11.88 -12.09
CA LEU A 195 2.22 -12.53 -10.80
C LEU A 195 0.85 -13.03 -10.33
N ASP A 196 0.81 -14.28 -9.87
CA ASP A 196 -0.36 -14.78 -9.15
C ASP A 196 -0.32 -14.29 -7.70
N ALA A 197 -1.38 -13.62 -7.23
CA ALA A 197 -1.51 -13.22 -5.83
C ALA A 197 -1.41 -14.41 -4.85
N ASN A 198 -1.71 -15.64 -5.30
CA ASN A 198 -1.54 -16.85 -4.51
C ASN A 198 -0.07 -17.14 -4.13
N LYS A 199 0.91 -16.50 -4.81
CA LYS A 199 2.33 -16.56 -4.43
C LYS A 199 2.56 -16.06 -3.00
N PHE A 200 1.65 -15.22 -2.49
CA PHE A 200 1.69 -14.68 -1.14
C PHE A 200 0.79 -15.48 -0.20
N SER A 201 1.06 -16.78 -0.02
CA SER A 201 0.29 -17.69 0.85
C SER A 201 0.24 -17.26 2.32
N ASN A 202 1.17 -16.39 2.73
CA ASN A 202 1.24 -15.77 4.04
C ASN A 202 0.71 -14.32 4.08
N SER A 203 -0.37 -14.04 3.36
CA SER A 203 -0.97 -12.70 3.28
C SER A 203 -2.34 -12.60 3.95
N LEU A 204 -2.69 -11.39 4.36
CA LEU A 204 -4.07 -11.01 4.62
C LEU A 204 -4.74 -10.77 3.27
N GLN A 205 -5.58 -11.73 2.86
CA GLN A 205 -6.17 -11.77 1.52
C GLN A 205 -7.68 -11.97 1.60
N VAL A 206 -8.43 -11.27 0.74
CA VAL A 206 -9.86 -11.50 0.52
C VAL A 206 -10.09 -12.21 -0.81
N LYS A 207 -11.29 -12.77 -1.00
CA LYS A 207 -11.69 -13.39 -2.26
C LYS A 207 -11.67 -12.39 -3.42
N PRO A 208 -11.62 -12.87 -4.67
CA PRO A 208 -11.65 -12.00 -5.84
C PRO A 208 -12.85 -11.05 -5.84
N ASP A 209 -12.67 -9.87 -6.44
CA ASP A 209 -13.67 -8.81 -6.59
C ASP A 209 -14.14 -8.18 -5.26
N LYS A 210 -13.43 -8.44 -4.14
CA LYS A 210 -13.75 -7.93 -2.80
C LYS A 210 -12.79 -6.85 -2.33
N THR A 211 -13.26 -6.10 -1.33
CA THR A 211 -12.48 -5.07 -0.65
C THR A 211 -11.81 -5.62 0.60
N LEU A 212 -10.53 -5.27 0.78
CA LEU A 212 -9.80 -5.39 2.03
C LEU A 212 -9.51 -3.97 2.55
N ALA A 213 -10.15 -3.60 3.65
CA ALA A 213 -10.08 -2.25 4.20
C ALA A 213 -9.52 -2.25 5.62
N LEU A 214 -8.51 -1.42 5.87
CA LEU A 214 -7.95 -1.12 7.17
C LEU A 214 -8.12 0.38 7.42
N ILE A 215 -9.09 0.75 8.26
CA ILE A 215 -9.46 2.16 8.47
C ILE A 215 -9.45 2.48 9.97
N GLY A 216 -8.55 3.32 10.47
CA GLY A 216 -8.33 3.44 11.91
C GLY A 216 -7.45 4.61 12.31
N GLY A 217 -6.80 4.47 13.46
CA GLY A 217 -5.65 5.28 13.85
C GLY A 217 -4.45 4.94 12.95
N ASP A 218 -3.24 5.07 13.49
CA ASP A 218 -2.03 4.76 12.73
C ASP A 218 -2.05 3.33 12.17
N ILE A 219 -1.58 3.17 10.93
CA ILE A 219 -1.51 1.88 10.23
C ILE A 219 -0.06 1.51 9.98
N LEU A 220 0.35 0.33 10.47
CA LEU A 220 1.71 -0.18 10.38
C LEU A 220 1.71 -1.54 9.65
N LEU A 221 2.39 -1.61 8.51
CA LEU A 221 2.65 -2.86 7.79
C LEU A 221 4.13 -3.19 7.94
N GLU A 222 4.45 -4.12 8.83
CA GLU A 222 5.81 -4.54 9.18
C GLU A 222 6.06 -5.93 8.59
N GLY A 223 6.57 -5.96 7.35
CA GLY A 223 6.66 -7.18 6.56
C GLY A 223 5.29 -7.80 6.22
N GLY A 224 4.19 -7.14 6.58
CA GLY A 224 2.83 -7.55 6.28
C GLY A 224 2.53 -7.50 4.79
N ILE A 225 1.72 -8.46 4.33
CA ILE A 225 1.27 -8.53 2.93
C ILE A 225 -0.26 -8.44 2.90
N LEU A 226 -0.76 -7.44 2.18
CA LEU A 226 -2.18 -7.30 1.84
C LEU A 226 -2.35 -7.64 0.37
N SER A 227 -3.31 -8.51 0.04
CA SER A 227 -3.58 -8.82 -1.37
C SER A 227 -5.04 -9.09 -1.71
N THR A 228 -5.41 -8.85 -2.97
CA THR A 228 -6.69 -9.28 -3.54
C THR A 228 -6.61 -9.39 -5.07
N LYS A 229 -7.49 -10.21 -5.65
CA LYS A 229 -7.64 -10.38 -7.11
C LYS A 229 -8.84 -9.60 -7.59
N ASN A 230 -8.71 -8.81 -8.65
CA ASN A 230 -9.76 -7.95 -9.21
C ASN A 230 -10.44 -7.04 -8.17
N GLY A 231 -9.77 -6.77 -7.05
CA GLY A 231 -10.38 -6.20 -5.86
C GLY A 231 -9.86 -4.81 -5.55
N ARG A 232 -10.16 -4.37 -4.33
CA ARG A 232 -9.82 -3.06 -3.81
C ARG A 232 -9.10 -3.19 -2.47
N ILE A 233 -8.03 -2.43 -2.27
CA ILE A 233 -7.40 -2.25 -0.97
C ILE A 233 -7.55 -0.80 -0.52
N GLU A 234 -8.01 -0.60 0.71
CA GLU A 234 -8.27 0.70 1.31
C GLU A 234 -7.47 0.83 2.61
N LEU A 235 -6.54 1.77 2.65
CA LEU A 235 -5.77 2.11 3.85
C LEU A 235 -6.08 3.56 4.25
N GLY A 236 -6.75 3.73 5.38
CA GLY A 236 -7.20 5.04 5.86
C GLY A 236 -6.80 5.29 7.30
N SER A 237 -5.84 6.19 7.52
CA SER A 237 -5.39 6.56 8.87
C SER A 237 -5.94 7.92 9.27
N ILE A 238 -6.68 7.95 10.37
CA ILE A 238 -7.44 9.10 10.88
C ILE A 238 -7.00 9.35 12.32
N ALA A 239 -6.73 10.61 12.63
CA ALA A 239 -6.53 11.07 13.99
C ALA A 239 -7.78 11.77 14.54
N LYS A 240 -8.55 12.44 13.67
CA LYS A 240 -9.81 13.11 14.03
C LYS A 240 -10.71 13.27 12.82
N GLY A 241 -12.02 13.09 13.00
CA GLY A 241 -13.02 13.20 11.95
C GLY A 241 -13.70 11.86 11.71
N ASP A 242 -14.73 11.86 10.87
CA ASP A 242 -15.48 10.66 10.50
C ASP A 242 -15.12 10.21 9.08
N THR A 243 -15.48 8.98 8.75
CA THR A 243 -15.34 8.43 7.38
C THR A 243 -16.70 8.04 6.86
N ASN A 244 -16.95 8.32 5.59
CA ASN A 244 -18.12 7.85 4.89
C ASN A 244 -17.77 6.55 4.15
N ILE A 245 -18.64 5.55 4.31
CA ILE A 245 -18.57 4.26 3.64
C ILE A 245 -19.62 4.25 2.52
N LYS A 246 -19.21 3.84 1.32
CA LYS A 246 -20.12 3.61 0.21
C LYS A 246 -19.95 2.20 -0.34
N GLN A 247 -21.06 1.51 -0.52
CA GLN A 247 -21.06 0.24 -1.25
C GLN A 247 -20.96 0.51 -2.75
N GLU A 248 -20.03 -0.15 -3.43
CA GLU A 248 -19.83 -0.09 -4.87
C GLU A 248 -19.87 -1.49 -5.44
N ASN A 249 -20.80 -1.79 -6.37
CA ASN A 249 -20.97 -3.10 -7.02
C ASN A 249 -20.68 -4.31 -6.11
N ASN A 250 -19.42 -4.80 -6.08
CA ASN A 250 -18.97 -5.95 -5.30
C ASN A 250 -18.03 -5.65 -4.10
N GLY A 251 -17.77 -4.38 -3.79
CA GLY A 251 -16.88 -3.91 -2.74
C GLY A 251 -17.37 -2.64 -2.00
N TRP A 252 -16.44 -1.99 -1.32
CA TRP A 252 -16.68 -0.84 -0.46
C TRP A 252 -15.61 0.23 -0.70
N SER A 253 -16.02 1.49 -0.85
CA SER A 253 -15.13 2.64 -0.96
C SER A 253 -15.30 3.57 0.23
N PHE A 254 -14.23 4.32 0.53
CA PHE A 254 -14.14 5.18 1.69
C PHE A 254 -13.83 6.59 1.25
N SER A 255 -14.49 7.56 1.88
CA SER A 255 -14.24 8.97 1.64
C SER A 255 -14.18 9.73 2.94
N TYR A 256 -13.38 10.78 2.94
CA TYR A 256 -13.01 11.53 4.14
C TYR A 256 -13.43 12.99 3.98
N ASP A 257 -13.93 13.57 5.06
CA ASP A 257 -14.30 14.98 5.07
C ASP A 257 -13.06 15.88 4.93
N LYS A 258 -13.22 17.06 4.32
CA LYS A 258 -12.12 18.03 4.15
C LYS A 258 -11.53 18.53 5.48
N THR A 259 -12.28 18.38 6.58
CA THR A 259 -11.89 18.79 7.93
C THR A 259 -11.22 17.66 8.72
N SER A 260 -11.11 16.46 8.15
CA SER A 260 -10.47 15.33 8.79
C SER A 260 -8.98 15.61 9.02
N ILE A 261 -8.50 15.21 10.19
CA ILE A 261 -7.09 15.17 10.54
C ILE A 261 -6.65 13.72 10.43
N PHE A 262 -5.62 13.47 9.63
CA PHE A 262 -5.15 12.13 9.34
C PHE A 262 -4.06 11.69 10.33
N GLY A 263 -4.00 10.38 10.58
CA GLY A 263 -2.88 9.73 11.27
C GLY A 263 -1.83 9.27 10.27
N ASP A 264 -0.81 8.55 10.73
CA ASP A 264 0.29 8.11 9.87
C ASP A 264 0.08 6.69 9.32
N ILE A 265 0.69 6.41 8.16
CA ILE A 265 0.76 5.08 7.54
C ILE A 265 2.22 4.77 7.25
N LYS A 266 2.68 3.59 7.71
CA LYS A 266 4.05 3.12 7.47
C LYS A 266 4.05 1.71 6.94
N LEU A 267 4.74 1.51 5.81
CA LEU A 267 5.11 0.21 5.28
C LEU A 267 6.63 0.05 5.48
N SER A 268 7.07 -1.06 6.06
CA SER A 268 8.49 -1.39 6.21
C SER A 268 8.75 -2.88 6.09
N GLU A 269 10.03 -3.27 6.11
CA GLU A 269 10.48 -4.67 6.14
C GLU A 269 9.96 -5.51 4.96
N ASN A 270 10.05 -4.97 3.74
CA ASN A 270 9.51 -5.58 2.51
C ASN A 270 7.99 -5.84 2.58
N ALA A 271 7.21 -5.04 3.31
CA ALA A 271 5.75 -5.10 3.25
C ALA A 271 5.21 -4.91 1.82
N LEU A 272 4.03 -5.46 1.55
CA LEU A 272 3.41 -5.46 0.23
C LEU A 272 1.92 -5.11 0.31
N VAL A 273 1.50 -4.18 -0.55
CA VAL A 273 0.09 -3.96 -0.87
C VAL A 273 -0.09 -4.29 -2.34
N TYR A 274 -0.80 -5.38 -2.64
CA TYR A 274 -0.84 -5.97 -3.97
C TYR A 274 -2.24 -6.23 -4.50
N VAL A 275 -2.50 -5.79 -5.72
CA VAL A 275 -3.72 -6.13 -6.46
C VAL A 275 -3.36 -6.58 -7.87
N ASN A 276 -4.06 -7.56 -8.39
CA ASN A 276 -3.94 -7.95 -9.79
C ASN A 276 -5.29 -8.20 -10.43
N SER A 277 -5.40 -7.93 -11.73
CA SER A 277 -6.61 -8.16 -12.50
C SER A 277 -6.43 -9.23 -13.56
N LEU A 278 -7.28 -10.26 -13.50
CA LEU A 278 -7.47 -11.21 -14.59
C LEU A 278 -8.76 -10.91 -15.38
N LYS A 279 -9.87 -10.51 -14.72
CA LYS A 279 -11.17 -10.17 -15.33
C LYS A 279 -11.91 -9.19 -14.39
N GLY A 280 -12.88 -8.39 -14.84
CA GLY A 280 -13.75 -7.61 -13.93
C GLY A 280 -13.42 -6.12 -13.70
N GLU A 281 -13.89 -5.53 -12.58
CA GLU A 281 -13.94 -4.07 -12.23
C GLU A 281 -12.66 -3.50 -11.59
N GLY A 282 -12.20 -2.30 -12.01
CA GLY A 282 -10.93 -1.58 -11.67
C GLY A 282 -10.09 -2.11 -10.48
N ASN A 283 -8.80 -2.48 -10.65
CA ASN A 283 -7.98 -2.71 -9.44
C ASN A 283 -7.77 -1.36 -8.77
N THR A 284 -8.02 -1.30 -7.47
CA THR A 284 -7.91 -0.02 -6.76
C THR A 284 -7.09 -0.20 -5.52
N ILE A 285 -6.06 0.63 -5.37
CA ILE A 285 -5.37 0.82 -4.09
C ILE A 285 -5.51 2.28 -3.71
N ASN A 286 -6.20 2.54 -2.60
CA ASN A 286 -6.34 3.88 -2.05
C ASN A 286 -5.66 3.96 -0.69
N ILE A 287 -4.84 4.99 -0.52
CA ILE A 287 -4.11 5.23 0.72
C ILE A 287 -4.31 6.69 1.13
N GLN A 288 -4.82 6.89 2.34
CA GLN A 288 -5.08 8.21 2.92
C GLN A 288 -4.44 8.31 4.30
N GLY A 289 -3.52 9.26 4.46
CA GLY A 289 -2.81 9.49 5.72
C GLY A 289 -2.24 10.90 5.82
N ARG A 290 -1.61 11.23 6.94
CA ARG A 290 -0.87 12.48 7.16
C ARG A 290 0.55 12.35 6.63
N ASN A 291 1.33 11.46 7.24
CA ASN A 291 2.60 11.01 6.71
C ASN A 291 2.43 9.57 6.19
N ILE A 292 2.76 9.34 4.92
CA ILE A 292 2.78 8.02 4.30
C ILE A 292 4.24 7.68 4.02
N ARG A 293 4.74 6.62 4.65
CA ARG A 293 6.13 6.16 4.53
C ARG A 293 6.19 4.76 3.93
N ILE A 294 6.95 4.60 2.86
CA ILE A 294 7.20 3.32 2.18
C ILE A 294 8.69 3.08 2.25
N LEU A 295 9.10 2.21 3.18
CA LEU A 295 10.48 2.06 3.62
C LEU A 295 10.99 0.63 3.41
N ASN A 296 12.30 0.48 3.42
CA ASN A 296 12.99 -0.81 3.49
C ASN A 296 12.45 -1.85 2.49
N GLY A 297 12.41 -1.49 1.20
CA GLY A 297 11.97 -2.40 0.14
C GLY A 297 10.46 -2.65 0.09
N SER A 298 9.64 -1.88 0.81
CA SER A 298 8.19 -2.02 0.74
C SER A 298 7.61 -1.60 -0.61
N LEU A 299 6.51 -2.24 -1.01
CA LEU A 299 5.94 -2.07 -2.34
C LEU A 299 4.44 -1.92 -2.32
N ILE A 300 3.95 -0.94 -3.06
CA ILE A 300 2.54 -0.83 -3.45
C ILE A 300 2.49 -1.16 -4.94
N PHE A 301 1.73 -2.19 -5.32
CA PHE A 301 1.81 -2.77 -6.66
C PHE A 301 0.44 -3.17 -7.21
N SER A 302 0.14 -2.68 -8.41
CA SER A 302 -1.03 -3.07 -9.19
C SER A 302 -0.64 -3.70 -10.53
N GLN A 303 -1.26 -4.82 -10.90
CA GLN A 303 -1.07 -5.46 -12.21
C GLN A 303 -2.36 -5.61 -13.00
N ASN A 304 -2.37 -5.12 -14.24
CA ASN A 304 -3.39 -5.48 -15.24
C ASN A 304 -2.88 -6.64 -16.10
N GLN A 305 -3.55 -7.80 -16.09
CA GLN A 305 -3.08 -9.02 -16.79
C GLN A 305 -3.96 -9.45 -17.97
N GLU A 306 -5.18 -8.92 -18.13
CA GLU A 306 -6.01 -9.20 -19.32
C GLU A 306 -6.72 -7.95 -19.90
N TYR A 307 -7.99 -7.68 -19.57
CA TYR A 307 -8.87 -6.84 -20.43
C TYR A 307 -9.25 -5.47 -19.86
N LYS A 308 -8.62 -4.96 -18.79
CA LYS A 308 -9.35 -4.06 -17.89
C LYS A 308 -9.18 -2.54 -18.08
N GLN A 309 -10.27 -1.80 -17.88
CA GLN A 309 -10.36 -0.33 -17.76
C GLN A 309 -10.59 0.10 -16.29
N ASN A 310 -10.10 1.29 -15.92
CA ASN A 310 -10.40 2.08 -14.69
C ASN A 310 -9.74 1.65 -13.36
N GLY A 311 -8.60 0.95 -13.38
CA GLY A 311 -7.80 0.73 -12.16
C GLY A 311 -6.80 1.87 -11.88
N GLU A 312 -6.49 2.09 -10.61
CA GLU A 312 -5.62 3.17 -10.14
C GLU A 312 -5.01 2.92 -8.76
N ILE A 313 -3.78 3.40 -8.57
CA ILE A 313 -3.19 3.61 -7.24
C ILE A 313 -3.31 5.10 -6.88
N THR A 314 -4.04 5.42 -5.82
CA THR A 314 -4.11 6.78 -5.27
C THR A 314 -3.44 6.86 -3.91
N VAL A 315 -2.49 7.78 -3.76
CA VAL A 315 -1.79 8.06 -2.50
C VAL A 315 -2.02 9.52 -2.10
N ASN A 316 -2.72 9.71 -0.99
CA ASN A 316 -3.07 11.01 -0.42
C ASN A 316 -2.39 11.19 0.94
N ALA A 317 -1.28 11.90 0.97
CA ALA A 317 -0.60 12.33 2.19
C ALA A 317 -0.92 13.81 2.47
N SER A 318 -1.54 14.13 3.60
CA SER A 318 -1.83 15.54 3.91
C SER A 318 -0.57 16.36 4.25
N GLU A 319 0.56 15.70 4.55
CA GLU A 319 1.83 16.36 4.85
C GLU A 319 2.99 15.80 4.00
N LEU A 320 3.34 14.53 4.18
CA LEU A 320 4.55 13.94 3.60
C LEU A 320 4.27 12.57 2.98
N LEU A 321 4.70 12.41 1.73
CA LEU A 321 4.99 11.10 1.15
C LEU A 321 6.51 10.87 1.16
N GLU A 322 6.95 9.79 1.79
CA GLU A 322 8.36 9.41 1.85
C GLU A 322 8.56 7.99 1.30
N LEU A 323 9.44 7.86 0.31
CA LEU A 323 9.90 6.57 -0.20
C LEU A 323 11.40 6.50 -0.02
N LYS A 324 11.89 5.54 0.76
CA LYS A 324 13.32 5.45 1.05
C LYS A 324 13.74 4.02 1.33
N ASP A 325 15.04 3.79 1.25
CA ASP A 325 15.73 2.54 1.53
C ASP A 325 15.39 1.42 0.55
N SER A 326 16.31 0.48 0.47
CA SER A 326 16.12 -0.77 -0.25
C SER A 326 16.51 -1.92 0.67
N THR A 327 16.18 -3.13 0.25
CA THR A 327 16.74 -4.35 0.83
C THR A 327 17.54 -5.07 -0.23
N GLN A 328 18.16 -6.20 0.15
CA GLN A 328 18.81 -7.09 -0.82
C GLN A 328 17.85 -7.64 -1.89
N PHE A 329 16.53 -7.51 -1.70
CA PHE A 329 15.51 -8.06 -2.60
C PHE A 329 14.84 -7.00 -3.45
N SER A 330 14.69 -5.77 -2.95
CA SER A 330 13.92 -4.78 -3.69
C SER A 330 14.09 -3.35 -3.20
N LEU A 331 13.72 -2.42 -4.08
CA LEU A 331 13.56 -1.00 -3.78
C LEU A 331 12.21 -0.73 -3.11
N SER A 332 12.14 0.32 -2.31
CA SER A 332 10.86 0.90 -1.93
C SER A 332 10.20 1.51 -3.15
N ALA A 333 8.94 1.15 -3.43
CA ALA A 333 8.28 1.60 -4.65
C ALA A 333 6.74 1.68 -4.62
N ILE A 334 6.21 2.52 -5.51
CA ILE A 334 4.81 2.51 -5.96
C ILE A 334 4.83 2.16 -7.45
N PHE A 335 4.14 1.10 -7.84
CA PHE A 335 4.37 0.51 -9.16
C PHE A 335 3.07 0.02 -9.81
N THR A 336 2.92 0.22 -11.12
CA THR A 336 1.92 -0.48 -11.92
C THR A 336 2.57 -1.20 -13.10
N SER A 337 2.00 -2.34 -13.49
CA SER A 337 2.41 -3.04 -14.71
C SER A 337 1.22 -3.50 -15.54
N ASN A 338 1.29 -3.27 -16.84
CA ASN A 338 0.29 -3.66 -17.80
C ASN A 338 0.79 -4.81 -18.69
N PHE A 339 0.18 -5.98 -18.55
CA PHE A 339 0.29 -7.11 -19.47
C PHE A 339 -1.00 -7.30 -20.29
N GLY A 340 -2.01 -6.47 -20.02
CA GLY A 340 -3.34 -6.56 -20.63
C GLY A 340 -3.46 -5.90 -22.00
N LYS A 341 -4.62 -6.08 -22.64
CA LYS A 341 -4.99 -5.53 -23.96
C LYS A 341 -5.56 -4.11 -23.91
N THR A 342 -5.68 -3.54 -22.72
CA THR A 342 -6.22 -2.20 -22.46
C THR A 342 -5.17 -1.30 -21.82
N ALA A 343 -5.45 0.00 -21.76
CA ALA A 343 -4.57 0.97 -21.12
C ALA A 343 -4.25 0.56 -19.67
N GLY A 344 -2.99 0.75 -19.28
CA GLY A 344 -2.48 0.46 -17.94
C GLY A 344 -3.05 1.39 -16.88
N GLU A 345 -2.90 0.96 -15.62
CA GLU A 345 -3.45 1.64 -14.45
C GLU A 345 -2.59 2.83 -14.05
N ASN A 346 -3.25 3.94 -13.72
CA ASN A 346 -2.58 5.19 -13.36
C ASN A 346 -2.06 5.16 -11.91
N ILE A 347 -1.13 6.06 -11.62
CA ILE A 347 -0.70 6.41 -10.27
C ILE A 347 -1.02 7.90 -10.04
N GLN A 348 -1.82 8.19 -9.02
CA GLN A 348 -2.09 9.55 -8.55
C GLN A 348 -1.46 9.79 -7.18
N ILE A 349 -0.62 10.82 -7.10
CA ILE A 349 0.06 11.23 -5.88
C ILE A 349 -0.40 12.63 -5.48
N ASN A 350 -0.88 12.76 -4.26
CA ASN A 350 -1.31 14.00 -3.64
C ASN A 350 -0.54 14.17 -2.32
N ALA A 351 0.40 15.10 -2.25
CA ALA A 351 1.14 15.40 -1.03
C ALA A 351 1.68 16.84 -1.01
N ASN A 352 1.84 17.43 0.17
CA ASN A 352 2.51 18.73 0.29
C ASN A 352 4.02 18.59 0.06
N LYS A 353 4.62 17.52 0.59
CA LYS A 353 6.03 17.19 0.42
C LYS A 353 6.20 15.76 -0.05
N ILE A 354 7.09 15.54 -1.00
CA ILE A 354 7.47 14.21 -1.49
C ILE A 354 8.98 14.08 -1.40
N ASN A 355 9.45 13.13 -0.59
CA ASN A 355 10.87 12.81 -0.43
C ASN A 355 11.14 11.40 -0.93
N MET A 356 12.10 11.27 -1.84
CA MET A 356 12.50 10.00 -2.41
C MET A 356 14.02 9.83 -2.33
N GLU A 357 14.49 8.66 -1.88
CA GLU A 357 15.91 8.31 -1.84
C GLU A 357 16.11 6.87 -2.33
N GLY A 358 16.70 6.73 -3.52
CA GLY A 358 16.95 5.42 -4.15
C GLY A 358 15.69 4.60 -4.46
N SER A 359 14.52 5.23 -4.48
CA SER A 359 13.20 4.61 -4.58
C SER A 359 12.52 4.93 -5.92
N GLN A 360 11.43 4.22 -6.23
CA GLN A 360 10.75 4.38 -7.53
C GLN A 360 9.23 4.59 -7.41
N ILE A 361 8.70 5.51 -8.22
CA ILE A 361 7.28 5.53 -8.59
C ILE A 361 7.24 5.25 -10.07
N ALA A 362 6.64 4.14 -10.51
CA ALA A 362 6.67 3.82 -11.92
C ALA A 362 5.43 3.11 -12.47
N THR A 363 5.17 3.35 -13.75
CA THR A 363 4.19 2.58 -14.53
C THR A 363 4.91 1.89 -15.68
N THR A 364 4.50 0.67 -15.98
CA THR A 364 5.13 -0.13 -17.04
C THR A 364 4.09 -0.75 -17.95
N THR A 365 4.39 -0.86 -19.23
CA THR A 365 3.63 -1.69 -20.19
C THR A 365 4.53 -2.74 -20.85
N PHE A 366 3.98 -3.94 -20.89
CA PHE A 366 4.51 -5.13 -21.55
C PHE A 366 3.56 -5.63 -22.66
N SER A 367 2.62 -4.79 -23.11
CA SER A 367 1.64 -5.16 -24.14
C SER A 367 1.60 -4.14 -25.27
N ASP A 368 0.79 -4.40 -26.30
CA ASP A 368 0.50 -3.41 -27.36
C ASP A 368 -0.37 -2.24 -26.85
N ALA A 369 -0.90 -2.31 -25.62
CA ALA A 369 -1.68 -1.25 -25.03
C ALA A 369 -0.79 -0.24 -24.26
N SER A 370 -1.30 0.98 -24.10
CA SER A 370 -0.55 2.03 -23.41
C SER A 370 -0.28 1.67 -21.94
N GLY A 371 0.82 2.16 -21.38
CA GLY A 371 1.05 2.18 -19.94
C GLY A 371 0.10 3.16 -19.23
N GLY A 372 0.06 3.08 -17.91
CA GLY A 372 -0.67 4.06 -17.09
C GLY A 372 0.11 5.36 -16.92
N ASN A 373 -0.58 6.46 -16.67
CA ASN A 373 0.02 7.77 -16.42
C ASN A 373 0.41 7.93 -14.94
N ILE A 374 1.37 8.82 -14.68
CA ILE A 374 1.69 9.27 -13.32
C ILE A 374 1.31 10.74 -13.20
N VAL A 375 0.50 11.05 -12.19
CA VAL A 375 0.05 12.42 -11.92
C VAL A 375 0.47 12.83 -10.50
N VAL A 376 1.30 13.86 -10.42
CA VAL A 376 1.68 14.52 -9.17
C VAL A 376 0.81 15.77 -9.01
N ASN A 377 -0.26 15.61 -8.24
CA ASN A 377 -1.34 16.58 -8.05
C ASN A 377 -1.06 17.55 -6.89
N ASN A 378 -1.95 18.54 -6.69
CA ASN A 378 -2.01 19.43 -5.52
C ASN A 378 -0.85 20.41 -5.27
N ASN A 379 -0.29 21.06 -6.30
CA ASN A 379 0.70 22.15 -6.14
C ASN A 379 1.77 21.83 -5.08
N VAL A 380 2.39 20.64 -5.18
CA VAL A 380 3.36 20.10 -4.21
C VAL A 380 4.39 21.17 -3.86
N ASP A 381 4.57 21.49 -2.58
CA ASP A 381 5.52 22.52 -2.16
C ASP A 381 6.96 22.10 -2.49
N ASN A 382 7.28 20.84 -2.20
CA ASN A 382 8.61 20.29 -2.43
C ASN A 382 8.54 18.83 -2.91
N LEU A 383 9.06 18.57 -4.11
CA LEU A 383 9.39 17.24 -4.59
C LEU A 383 10.91 17.12 -4.66
N LYS A 384 11.49 16.35 -3.73
CA LYS A 384 12.91 16.04 -3.71
C LYS A 384 13.13 14.56 -4.00
N ILE A 385 13.89 14.28 -5.05
CA ILE A 385 14.33 12.94 -5.40
C ILE A 385 15.85 12.93 -5.39
N ILE A 386 16.41 11.97 -4.68
CA ILE A 386 17.83 11.66 -4.66
C ILE A 386 17.98 10.21 -5.15
N GLY A 387 18.95 9.94 -6.01
CA GLY A 387 19.36 8.56 -6.24
C GLY A 387 20.02 7.95 -5.00
N SER A 388 20.54 6.74 -5.17
CA SER A 388 21.27 6.01 -4.11
C SER A 388 22.62 5.55 -4.62
N ASP A 389 23.42 4.99 -3.72
CA ASP A 389 24.57 4.22 -4.12
C ASP A 389 24.14 2.95 -4.87
N PRO A 390 24.91 2.51 -5.88
CA PRO A 390 24.58 1.31 -6.63
C PRO A 390 24.48 0.10 -5.69
N SER A 391 23.45 -0.72 -5.91
CA SER A 391 23.23 -1.97 -5.18
C SER A 391 22.87 -3.09 -6.13
N THR A 392 22.80 -4.33 -5.64
CA THR A 392 22.39 -5.48 -6.46
C THR A 392 21.00 -5.32 -7.06
N VAL A 393 20.09 -4.66 -6.33
CA VAL A 393 18.70 -4.40 -6.76
C VAL A 393 18.52 -3.06 -7.46
N ASN A 394 19.53 -2.19 -7.40
CA ASN A 394 19.58 -0.91 -8.10
C ASN A 394 20.99 -0.65 -8.64
N PRO A 395 21.41 -1.36 -9.70
CA PRO A 395 22.81 -1.34 -10.16
C PRO A 395 23.32 0.02 -10.62
N PHE A 396 22.41 0.95 -10.89
CA PHE A 396 22.73 2.31 -11.29
C PHE A 396 22.42 3.35 -10.22
N GLY A 397 21.84 2.94 -9.08
CA GLY A 397 21.48 3.83 -7.99
C GLY A 397 20.41 4.85 -8.38
N TYR A 398 19.51 4.53 -9.31
CA TYR A 398 18.45 5.45 -9.74
C TYR A 398 17.39 5.62 -8.65
N GLY A 399 16.92 6.85 -8.46
CA GLY A 399 15.67 7.16 -7.78
C GLY A 399 14.81 7.97 -8.72
N GLY A 400 13.50 7.71 -8.82
CA GLY A 400 12.73 8.48 -9.79
C GLY A 400 11.27 8.17 -9.97
N ILE A 401 10.62 9.04 -10.72
CA ILE A 401 9.24 8.92 -11.19
C ILE A 401 9.28 8.61 -12.68
N ASN A 402 8.87 7.41 -13.07
CA ASN A 402 9.15 6.92 -14.42
C ASN A 402 8.00 6.18 -15.08
N THR A 403 7.87 6.30 -16.39
CA THR A 403 7.03 5.40 -17.18
C THR A 403 7.89 4.61 -18.16
N PHE A 404 7.54 3.35 -18.39
CA PHE A 404 8.29 2.47 -19.29
C PHE A 404 7.37 1.72 -20.24
N SER A 405 7.78 1.63 -21.51
CA SER A 405 7.32 0.61 -22.45
C SER A 405 8.47 -0.34 -22.75
N TYR A 406 8.31 -1.62 -22.40
CA TYR A 406 9.39 -2.61 -22.52
C TYR A 406 9.33 -3.44 -23.78
N ILE A 407 8.14 -3.95 -24.13
CA ILE A 407 7.94 -4.88 -25.24
C ILE A 407 6.73 -4.46 -26.08
N ASN A 408 6.70 -4.92 -27.34
CA ASN A 408 5.61 -4.68 -28.30
C ASN A 408 5.45 -3.20 -28.72
N HIS A 409 4.25 -2.80 -29.15
CA HIS A 409 3.97 -1.45 -29.69
C HIS A 409 3.29 -0.52 -28.68
N GLY A 410 3.16 -0.92 -27.41
CA GLY A 410 2.51 -0.12 -26.37
C GLY A 410 3.23 1.20 -26.12
N VAL A 411 2.48 2.29 -26.02
CA VAL A 411 3.01 3.62 -25.72
C VAL A 411 3.25 3.75 -24.20
N GLY A 412 4.39 4.31 -23.80
CA GLY A 412 4.67 4.61 -22.39
C GLY A 412 3.67 5.63 -21.83
N GLY A 413 3.37 5.57 -20.52
CA GLY A 413 2.47 6.54 -19.90
C GLY A 413 3.06 7.95 -19.85
N ASN A 414 2.21 8.96 -19.66
CA ASN A 414 2.64 10.34 -19.48
C ASN A 414 2.94 10.64 -18.00
N ILE A 415 3.79 11.64 -17.75
CA ILE A 415 4.03 12.21 -16.42
C ILE A 415 3.56 13.66 -16.40
N VAL A 416 2.67 13.99 -15.48
CA VAL A 416 2.14 15.35 -15.30
C VAL A 416 2.32 15.79 -13.86
N GLY A 417 2.80 17.02 -13.64
CA GLY A 417 3.05 17.54 -12.29
C GLY A 417 2.90 19.04 -12.15
N LYS A 418 2.37 19.48 -11.00
CA LYS A 418 2.40 20.88 -10.54
C LYS A 418 3.14 20.94 -9.20
N ILE A 419 4.35 21.50 -9.20
CA ILE A 419 5.30 21.40 -8.08
C ILE A 419 5.99 22.75 -7.88
N LYS A 420 5.92 23.40 -6.72
CA LYS A 420 6.64 24.67 -6.49
C LYS A 420 8.15 24.49 -6.62
N THR A 421 8.74 23.56 -5.87
CA THR A 421 10.18 23.29 -5.90
C THR A 421 10.47 21.84 -6.26
N LEU A 422 11.11 21.63 -7.41
CA LEU A 422 11.57 20.32 -7.87
C LEU A 422 13.10 20.22 -7.74
N ILE A 423 13.57 19.21 -7.02
CA ILE A 423 15.00 18.92 -6.83
C ILE A 423 15.27 17.47 -7.24
N LEU A 424 16.11 17.28 -8.27
CA LEU A 424 16.62 15.97 -8.68
C LEU A 424 18.14 15.95 -8.50
N GLU A 425 18.63 15.15 -7.55
CA GLU A 425 20.05 15.05 -7.20
C GLU A 425 20.59 13.64 -7.35
N ASN A 426 21.88 13.52 -7.65
CA ASN A 426 22.64 12.27 -7.57
C ASN A 426 21.96 11.11 -8.32
N ARG A 427 21.81 11.23 -9.64
CA ARG A 427 21.16 10.22 -10.52
C ARG A 427 19.64 10.13 -10.39
N ALA A 428 19.00 11.07 -9.69
CA ALA A 428 17.55 11.13 -9.65
C ALA A 428 16.96 11.47 -11.03
N ASN A 429 15.80 10.90 -11.35
CA ASN A 429 15.15 11.15 -12.63
C ASN A 429 13.63 11.27 -12.59
N ILE A 430 13.09 12.04 -13.53
CA ILE A 430 11.69 12.02 -13.93
C ILE A 430 11.65 11.76 -15.43
N THR A 431 11.36 10.53 -15.85
CA THR A 431 11.46 10.16 -17.26
C THR A 431 10.36 9.26 -17.78
N THR A 432 9.98 9.48 -19.03
CA THR A 432 9.19 8.53 -19.80
C THR A 432 10.12 7.83 -20.79
N ASN A 433 10.07 6.50 -20.82
CA ASN A 433 11.00 5.72 -21.65
C ASN A 433 10.26 4.66 -22.47
N SER A 434 10.77 4.38 -23.66
CA SER A 434 10.40 3.21 -24.45
C SER A 434 11.63 2.48 -24.93
N SER A 435 11.76 1.19 -24.60
CA SER A 435 12.76 0.28 -25.19
C SER A 435 12.18 -0.57 -26.33
N SER A 436 10.93 -0.33 -26.72
CA SER A 436 10.15 -1.16 -27.62
C SER A 436 9.81 -0.44 -28.93
N TYR A 437 8.97 -1.05 -29.76
CA TYR A 437 8.46 -0.43 -30.99
C TYR A 437 7.46 0.70 -30.70
N GLY A 438 6.94 0.79 -29.48
CA GLY A 438 6.05 1.86 -29.03
C GLY A 438 6.80 3.16 -28.73
N SER A 439 6.05 4.27 -28.67
CA SER A 439 6.60 5.59 -28.34
C SER A 439 6.72 5.77 -26.82
N ALA A 440 7.70 6.56 -26.36
CA ALA A 440 7.71 7.05 -24.99
C ALA A 440 6.55 8.05 -24.77
N GLY A 441 6.07 8.18 -23.53
CA GLY A 441 5.06 9.17 -23.18
C GLY A 441 5.63 10.58 -23.06
N ASP A 442 4.76 11.54 -22.79
CA ASP A 442 5.12 12.95 -22.59
C ASP A 442 5.42 13.27 -21.12
N VAL A 443 6.25 14.29 -20.91
CA VAL A 443 6.50 14.90 -19.59
C VAL A 443 5.98 16.34 -19.60
N LYS A 444 5.07 16.68 -18.69
CA LYS A 444 4.53 18.04 -18.55
C LYS A 444 4.61 18.51 -17.10
N LEU A 445 5.52 19.45 -16.82
CA LEU A 445 5.74 19.99 -15.49
C LEU A 445 5.50 21.50 -15.44
N SER A 446 4.77 21.95 -14.43
CA SER A 446 4.65 23.36 -14.04
C SER A 446 5.24 23.55 -12.66
N THR A 447 6.20 24.46 -12.54
CA THR A 447 6.99 24.67 -11.32
C THR A 447 7.31 26.13 -11.05
N GLU A 448 7.82 26.44 -9.86
CA GLU A 448 8.49 27.73 -9.61
C GLU A 448 10.00 27.58 -9.82
N ASN A 449 10.60 26.56 -9.19
CA ASN A 449 12.04 26.32 -9.21
C ASN A 449 12.34 24.86 -9.57
N ILE A 450 13.30 24.67 -10.49
CA ILE A 450 13.87 23.35 -10.81
C ILE A 450 15.37 23.36 -10.54
N THR A 451 15.86 22.34 -9.86
CA THR A 451 17.28 22.08 -9.65
C THR A 451 17.61 20.64 -10.04
N LEU A 452 18.48 20.48 -11.04
CA LEU A 452 19.04 19.19 -11.47
C LEU A 452 20.54 19.18 -11.15
N LYS A 453 21.00 18.21 -10.36
CA LYS A 453 22.41 18.13 -9.95
C LYS A 453 22.98 16.72 -10.05
N ASN A 454 24.26 16.64 -10.41
CA ASN A 454 25.06 15.41 -10.38
C ASN A 454 24.37 14.22 -11.07
N GLY A 455 24.02 14.38 -12.35
CA GLY A 455 23.31 13.37 -13.14
C GLY A 455 21.78 13.38 -12.94
N GLY A 456 21.22 14.49 -12.46
CA GLY A 456 19.77 14.67 -12.36
C GLY A 456 19.14 14.75 -13.76
N GLY A 457 18.13 13.92 -14.04
CA GLY A 457 17.55 13.77 -15.37
C GLY A 457 16.06 14.09 -15.44
N LEU A 458 15.65 14.87 -16.43
CA LEU A 458 14.25 15.09 -16.78
C LEU A 458 14.08 14.85 -18.27
N GLY A 459 13.13 14.02 -18.69
CA GLY A 459 12.97 13.84 -20.13
C GLY A 459 12.08 12.72 -20.62
N SER A 460 12.02 12.61 -21.95
CA SER A 460 11.36 11.52 -22.66
C SER A 460 12.36 10.89 -23.62
N THR A 461 12.49 9.56 -23.63
CA THR A 461 13.45 8.87 -24.50
C THR A 461 12.92 7.56 -25.06
N THR A 462 12.97 7.42 -26.37
CA THR A 462 12.72 6.13 -27.06
C THR A 462 14.04 5.54 -27.55
N PHE A 463 14.28 4.25 -27.35
CA PHE A 463 15.53 3.56 -27.68
C PHE A 463 15.41 2.61 -28.90
N ASN A 464 14.29 2.66 -29.63
CA ASN A 464 14.05 1.82 -30.79
C ASN A 464 13.15 2.56 -31.82
N MET A 465 12.26 1.89 -32.54
CA MET A 465 11.54 2.48 -33.69
C MET A 465 10.46 3.52 -33.35
N GLY A 466 9.98 3.58 -32.11
CA GLY A 466 8.95 4.55 -31.70
C GLY A 466 9.43 6.00 -31.70
N LYS A 467 8.50 6.96 -31.63
CA LYS A 467 8.84 8.37 -31.46
C LYS A 467 9.21 8.65 -30.01
N GLY A 468 10.10 9.62 -29.79
CA GLY A 468 10.29 10.24 -28.48
C GLY A 468 9.06 11.04 -28.11
N GLY A 469 8.75 11.12 -26.83
CA GLY A 469 7.67 11.97 -26.33
C GLY A 469 8.13 13.41 -26.20
N ASN A 470 7.15 14.29 -25.99
CA ASN A 470 7.38 15.71 -25.78
C ASN A 470 7.68 16.00 -24.32
N VAL A 471 8.48 17.04 -24.09
CA VAL A 471 8.87 17.51 -22.77
C VAL A 471 8.53 18.99 -22.68
N PHE A 472 7.54 19.31 -21.84
CA PHE A 472 7.06 20.66 -21.61
C PHE A 472 7.36 21.07 -20.16
N VAL A 473 8.25 22.04 -19.98
CA VAL A 473 8.66 22.54 -18.67
C VAL A 473 8.35 24.02 -18.56
N ASN A 474 7.49 24.39 -17.62
CA ASN A 474 7.22 25.77 -17.26
C ASN A 474 7.72 26.02 -15.83
N ALA A 475 8.69 26.91 -15.65
CA ALA A 475 9.22 27.29 -14.35
C ALA A 475 9.09 28.81 -14.17
N SER A 476 8.22 29.25 -13.26
CA SER A 476 7.87 30.66 -13.09
C SER A 476 8.98 31.52 -12.49
N ASN A 477 10.01 30.92 -11.89
CA ASN A 477 11.17 31.64 -11.35
C ASN A 477 12.48 31.24 -12.06
N GLN A 478 12.95 30.00 -11.90
CA GLN A 478 14.23 29.58 -12.46
C GLN A 478 14.39 28.07 -12.67
N ILE A 479 15.32 27.73 -13.56
CA ILE A 479 15.83 26.38 -13.79
C ILE A 479 17.35 26.40 -13.66
N GLU A 480 17.87 25.50 -12.82
CA GLU A 480 19.30 25.30 -12.60
C GLU A 480 19.68 23.84 -12.90
N ILE A 481 20.62 23.64 -13.82
CA ILE A 481 21.12 22.33 -14.23
C ILE A 481 22.64 22.34 -14.05
N ILE A 482 23.18 21.48 -13.19
CA ILE A 482 24.58 21.50 -12.79
C ILE A 482 25.17 20.10 -12.77
N GLY A 483 26.39 20.00 -13.28
CA GLY A 483 27.28 18.89 -12.97
C GLY A 483 26.99 17.63 -13.77
N VAL A 484 27.82 16.64 -13.50
CA VAL A 484 27.78 15.31 -14.11
C VAL A 484 27.90 14.25 -13.01
N SER A 485 27.32 13.08 -13.25
CA SER A 485 27.55 11.88 -12.46
C SER A 485 28.53 10.98 -13.21
N PRO A 486 29.56 10.42 -12.54
CA PRO A 486 30.48 9.47 -13.16
C PRO A 486 29.80 8.22 -13.74
N SER A 487 28.64 7.82 -13.20
CA SER A 487 27.96 6.57 -13.58
C SER A 487 26.83 6.75 -14.59
N VAL A 488 26.18 7.92 -14.64
CA VAL A 488 24.99 8.15 -15.50
C VAL A 488 25.14 9.36 -16.44
N GLY A 489 26.27 10.07 -16.36
CA GLY A 489 26.56 11.21 -17.22
C GLY A 489 25.99 12.53 -16.71
N ALA A 490 25.81 13.47 -17.63
CA ALA A 490 25.41 14.84 -17.32
C ALA A 490 24.03 14.96 -16.69
N SER A 491 23.82 16.01 -15.88
CA SER A 491 22.48 16.46 -15.53
C SER A 491 21.82 17.04 -16.79
N THR A 492 20.60 16.59 -17.14
CA THR A 492 19.97 16.96 -18.42
C THR A 492 18.46 17.14 -18.37
N ILE A 493 17.95 18.10 -19.15
CA ILE A 493 16.57 18.08 -19.65
C ILE A 493 16.60 17.63 -21.13
N LYS A 494 15.94 16.53 -21.48
CA LYS A 494 16.04 15.96 -22.83
C LYS A 494 14.75 15.41 -23.42
N ALA A 495 14.58 15.56 -24.72
CA ALA A 495 13.66 14.77 -25.53
C ALA A 495 14.48 14.04 -26.61
N GLY A 496 14.33 12.73 -26.76
CA GLY A 496 15.25 11.98 -27.61
C GLY A 496 14.71 10.68 -28.17
N THR A 497 15.26 10.31 -29.32
CA THR A 497 15.10 8.97 -29.90
C THR A 497 16.46 8.42 -30.29
N PHE A 498 16.82 7.26 -29.77
CA PHE A 498 17.94 6.44 -30.20
C PHE A 498 17.40 5.33 -31.11
N GLY A 499 17.01 5.70 -32.33
CA GLY A 499 16.31 4.86 -33.28
C GLY A 499 15.84 5.67 -34.47
N SER A 500 14.90 5.12 -35.25
CA SER A 500 14.41 5.75 -36.49
C SER A 500 13.33 6.81 -36.27
N GLY A 501 12.75 6.91 -35.08
CA GLY A 501 11.67 7.86 -34.78
C GLY A 501 12.15 9.29 -34.49
N ASP A 502 11.25 10.27 -34.66
CA ASP A 502 11.49 11.66 -34.28
C ASP A 502 11.67 11.78 -32.76
N ALA A 503 12.54 12.68 -32.29
CA ALA A 503 12.87 12.90 -30.88
C ALA A 503 11.75 13.49 -30.00
N GLY A 504 10.69 14.03 -30.63
CA GLY A 504 9.68 14.86 -29.96
C GLY A 504 10.10 16.32 -29.81
N ILE A 505 9.28 17.10 -29.12
CA ILE A 505 9.50 18.53 -28.84
C ILE A 505 10.01 18.71 -27.41
N LEU A 506 10.98 19.60 -27.22
CA LEU A 506 11.37 20.12 -25.91
C LEU A 506 11.07 21.61 -25.84
N GLU A 507 10.17 21.99 -24.94
CA GLU A 507 9.82 23.38 -24.66
C GLU A 507 10.13 23.71 -23.21
N ILE A 508 10.95 24.74 -22.99
CA ILE A 508 11.33 25.24 -21.67
C ILE A 508 10.97 26.72 -21.58
N ASN A 509 10.06 27.04 -20.67
CA ASN A 509 9.63 28.41 -20.38
C ASN A 509 10.09 28.80 -18.97
N THR A 510 11.01 29.75 -18.85
CA THR A 510 11.46 30.28 -17.55
C THR A 510 12.08 31.67 -17.66
N PRO A 511 11.95 32.54 -16.64
CA PRO A 511 12.68 33.80 -16.60
C PRO A 511 14.21 33.64 -16.52
N ARG A 512 14.70 32.54 -15.93
CA ARG A 512 16.13 32.30 -15.74
C ARG A 512 16.49 30.83 -15.91
N LEU A 513 17.32 30.54 -16.92
CA LEU A 513 17.91 29.22 -17.15
C LEU A 513 19.44 29.29 -16.92
N SER A 514 19.97 28.44 -16.04
CA SER A 514 21.40 28.32 -15.75
C SER A 514 21.88 26.88 -15.96
N ILE A 515 22.82 26.68 -16.89
CA ILE A 515 23.42 25.38 -17.21
C ILE A 515 24.93 25.47 -16.96
N ARG A 516 25.47 24.62 -16.07
CA ARG A 516 26.86 24.70 -15.61
C ARG A 516 27.51 23.33 -15.45
N GLU A 517 28.84 23.30 -15.42
CA GLU A 517 29.64 22.14 -15.01
C GLU A 517 29.36 20.86 -15.84
N GLY A 518 29.20 21.00 -17.16
CA GLY A 518 28.97 19.87 -18.07
C GLY A 518 27.53 19.37 -18.17
N ALA A 519 26.58 20.05 -17.52
CA ALA A 519 25.14 19.84 -17.70
C ALA A 519 24.65 20.22 -19.11
N GLY A 520 23.45 19.78 -19.49
CA GLY A 520 22.92 20.04 -20.83
C GLY A 520 21.39 20.10 -20.96
N VAL A 521 20.95 20.63 -22.10
CA VAL A 521 19.57 20.56 -22.59
C VAL A 521 19.66 20.09 -24.04
N SER A 522 18.88 19.08 -24.42
CA SER A 522 19.03 18.47 -25.76
C SER A 522 17.74 17.93 -26.35
N THR A 523 17.59 18.12 -27.66
CA THR A 523 16.69 17.34 -28.51
C THR A 523 17.50 16.60 -29.56
N SER A 524 17.31 15.28 -29.68
CA SER A 524 18.14 14.51 -30.62
C SER A 524 17.45 13.24 -31.13
N THR A 525 17.44 13.06 -32.45
CA THR A 525 17.25 11.75 -33.08
C THR A 525 18.62 11.23 -33.49
N VAL A 526 19.00 10.08 -32.93
CA VAL A 526 20.23 9.38 -33.26
C VAL A 526 19.83 8.04 -33.86
N SER A 527 20.04 7.87 -35.17
CA SER A 527 19.84 6.58 -35.81
C SER A 527 20.92 5.61 -35.32
N ALA A 528 20.53 4.65 -34.49
CA ALA A 528 21.38 3.55 -34.08
C ALA A 528 21.05 2.33 -34.94
N PHE A 529 21.96 1.98 -35.87
CA PHE A 529 21.97 0.64 -36.47
C PHE A 529 22.65 -0.30 -35.46
N TRP A 530 21.89 -1.23 -34.88
CA TRP A 530 22.48 -2.37 -34.21
C TRP A 530 23.15 -3.25 -35.27
N VAL A 531 24.47 -3.20 -35.38
CA VAL A 531 25.22 -4.19 -36.14
C VAL A 531 25.27 -5.43 -35.26
N ASN A 532 24.53 -6.47 -35.68
CA ASN A 532 24.50 -7.78 -35.00
C ASN A 532 25.89 -8.42 -34.92
#